data_AF-A0A965PTG1-F1
#
_entry.id   AF-A0A965PTG1-F1
#
_cell.length_a   1.000
_cell.length_b   1.000
_cell.length_c   1.000
_cell.angle_alpha   90.00
_cell.angle_beta   90.00
_cell.angle_gamma   90.00
#
_symmetry.space_group_name_H-M   'P 1'
#
loop_
_entity.id
_entity.type
_entity.pdbx_description
1 polymer ?
#
loop_
_entity_poly.entity_id
_entity_poly.type
_entity_poly.pdbx_seq_one_letter_code
_entity_poly.pdbx_strand_id
1 'polypeptide(L)'
;MACPDSWYLSGLFLLLNFTMINCSIFKTHSETVPRASTTIDNFLDNVRNGTWQDPVLKVRNNKADKASLECLTLSGEFSKRNSQSLIKHSGLICIDIDVKDNPEVQSKRQALMDDKYTYSVFTSTGGYGLAILFRIDPERHLDAFFGLSKYIADTYHLVVDQSCKDVTRLRYVSWDPDLYKADKLPPIFKHYLEKPKF
;
A
#
# COMPACT_ATOMS: atom_id res chain seq x y z
N MET A 1 53.90 9.90 -0.46
CA MET A 1 52.59 10.52 -0.21
C MET A 1 51.57 9.81 -1.08
N ALA A 2 50.79 8.90 -0.50
CA ALA A 2 49.72 8.19 -1.20
C ALA A 2 48.38 8.85 -0.84
N CYS A 3 47.60 9.20 -1.85
CA CYS A 3 46.27 9.80 -1.75
C CYS A 3 45.24 8.72 -1.32
N PRO A 4 44.45 8.88 -0.26
CA PRO A 4 43.54 7.84 0.21
C PRO A 4 42.08 8.16 -0.15
N ASP A 5 41.68 8.09 -1.43
CA ASP A 5 40.29 8.41 -1.84
C ASP A 5 39.64 7.36 -2.76
N SER A 6 39.97 6.06 -2.62
CA SER A 6 39.34 5.01 -3.44
C SER A 6 38.29 4.15 -2.73
N TRP A 7 37.97 4.43 -1.46
CA TRP A 7 37.04 3.61 -0.66
C TRP A 7 35.62 4.18 -0.56
N TYR A 8 35.42 5.46 -0.90
CA TYR A 8 34.09 6.09 -0.85
C TYR A 8 33.25 5.86 -2.11
N LEU A 9 33.88 5.56 -3.26
CA LEU A 9 33.18 5.40 -4.54
C LEU A 9 32.68 3.97 -4.79
N SER A 10 33.17 2.97 -4.04
CA SER A 10 32.66 1.59 -4.13
C SER A 10 31.47 1.32 -3.20
N GLY A 11 31.31 2.09 -2.12
CA GLY A 11 30.19 1.97 -1.19
C GLY A 11 28.90 2.67 -1.66
N LEU A 12 29.01 3.72 -2.47
CA LEU A 12 27.86 4.49 -2.96
C LEU A 12 27.14 3.82 -4.15
N PHE A 13 27.83 2.92 -4.87
CA PHE A 13 27.27 2.19 -6.00
C PHE A 13 26.44 0.95 -5.62
N LEU A 14 26.49 0.53 -4.35
CA LEU A 14 25.74 -0.63 -3.82
C LEU A 14 24.37 -0.26 -3.21
N LEU A 15 23.99 1.02 -3.22
CA LEU A 15 22.75 1.50 -2.57
C LEU A 15 21.65 1.99 -3.51
N LEU A 16 21.83 1.96 -4.84
CA LEU A 16 20.91 2.65 -5.77
C LEU A 16 20.41 1.76 -6.92
N ASN A 17 20.04 0.53 -6.62
CA ASN A 17 19.09 -0.24 -7.44
C ASN A 17 17.82 -0.57 -6.65
N PHE A 18 17.38 0.35 -5.78
CA PHE A 18 15.95 0.42 -5.47
C PHE A 18 15.27 0.95 -6.72
N THR A 19 14.80 0.03 -7.58
CA THR A 19 13.80 0.36 -8.60
C THR A 19 12.71 1.18 -7.91
N MET A 20 12.61 2.47 -8.25
CA MET A 20 11.55 3.31 -7.71
C MET A 20 10.21 2.65 -8.00
N ILE A 21 9.48 2.32 -6.93
CA ILE A 21 8.19 1.66 -7.01
C ILE A 21 7.15 2.75 -7.19
N ASN A 22 6.56 2.85 -8.38
CA ASN A 22 5.61 3.90 -8.71
C ASN A 22 4.15 3.45 -8.53
N CYS A 23 3.29 4.45 -8.31
CA CYS A 23 1.85 4.35 -8.40
C CYS A 23 1.26 5.62 -9.03
N SER A 24 0.04 5.49 -9.56
CA SER A 24 -0.65 6.61 -10.19
C SER A 24 -1.56 7.35 -9.21
N ILE A 25 -1.58 8.68 -9.29
CA ILE A 25 -2.46 9.56 -8.51
C ILE A 25 -3.59 10.08 -9.39
N PHE A 26 -4.80 10.11 -8.83
CA PHE A 26 -6.02 10.62 -9.45
C PHE A 26 -6.57 11.76 -8.59
N LYS A 27 -7.14 12.77 -9.24
CA LYS A 27 -7.71 13.95 -8.55
C LYS A 27 -8.84 13.54 -7.60
N THR A 28 -9.68 12.61 -8.04
CA THR A 28 -10.78 12.00 -7.27
C THR A 28 -11.04 10.59 -7.79
N HIS A 29 -11.92 9.85 -7.12
CA HIS A 29 -12.30 8.49 -7.50
C HIS A 29 -13.06 8.36 -8.83
N SER A 30 -13.62 9.44 -9.38
CA SER A 30 -14.28 9.46 -10.70
C SER A 30 -13.27 9.49 -11.85
N GLU A 31 -12.08 10.04 -11.58
CA GLU A 31 -10.78 9.70 -12.15
C GLU A 31 -10.69 8.43 -13.02
N THR A 32 -10.52 8.52 -14.34
CA THR A 32 -10.04 7.38 -15.16
C THR A 32 -8.64 7.59 -15.73
N VAL A 33 -8.17 8.83 -15.89
CA VAL A 33 -6.81 9.15 -16.31
C VAL A 33 -6.07 9.73 -15.10
N PRO A 34 -4.86 9.24 -14.80
CA PRO A 34 -4.11 9.76 -13.66
C PRO A 34 -3.61 11.17 -13.93
N ARG A 35 -3.61 11.99 -12.88
CA ARG A 35 -3.07 13.36 -12.94
C ARG A 35 -1.55 13.41 -12.86
N ALA A 36 -0.94 12.38 -12.24
CA ALA A 36 0.49 12.27 -12.01
C ALA A 36 0.85 10.83 -11.60
N SER A 37 2.15 10.54 -11.57
CA SER A 37 2.73 9.38 -10.88
C SER A 37 3.54 9.83 -9.68
N THR A 38 3.67 8.97 -8.68
CA THR A 38 4.52 9.17 -7.50
C THR A 38 5.18 7.85 -7.12
N THR A 39 6.25 7.90 -6.34
CA THR A 39 6.76 6.70 -5.68
C THR A 39 5.88 6.32 -4.49
N ILE A 40 5.83 5.04 -4.14
CA ILE A 40 5.19 4.54 -2.92
C ILE A 40 5.81 5.19 -1.70
N ASP A 41 7.13 5.38 -1.68
CA ASP A 41 7.82 6.01 -0.56
C ASP A 41 7.39 7.45 -0.35
N ASN A 42 7.33 8.26 -1.42
CA ASN A 42 6.82 9.62 -1.34
C ASN A 42 5.34 9.65 -0.90
N PHE A 43 4.52 8.69 -1.35
CA PHE A 43 3.15 8.57 -0.84
C PHE A 43 3.12 8.30 0.68
N LEU A 44 3.90 7.33 1.18
CA LEU A 44 3.93 6.99 2.59
C LEU A 44 4.49 8.14 3.45
N ASP A 45 5.52 8.84 2.97
CA ASP A 45 6.05 10.03 3.64
C ASP A 45 5.01 11.17 3.70
N ASN A 46 4.23 11.35 2.64
CA ASN A 46 3.14 12.33 2.62
C ASN A 46 1.98 11.96 3.57
N VAL A 47 1.66 10.67 3.72
CA VAL A 47 0.69 10.19 4.72
C VAL A 47 1.20 10.46 6.14
N ARG A 48 2.47 10.18 6.42
CA ARG A 48 3.09 10.40 7.74
C ARG A 48 3.21 11.87 8.10
N ASN A 49 3.71 12.68 7.17
CA ASN A 49 4.06 14.08 7.40
C ASN A 49 2.89 15.05 7.20
N GLY A 50 1.68 14.55 6.91
CA GLY A 50 0.47 15.38 6.94
C GLY A 50 0.16 16.17 5.67
N THR A 51 0.63 15.74 4.49
CA THR A 51 0.26 16.39 3.21
C THR A 51 -1.25 16.50 3.02
N TRP A 52 -2.00 15.47 3.46
CA TRP A 52 -3.46 15.43 3.40
C TRP A 52 -4.12 15.52 4.79
N GLN A 53 -3.41 15.99 5.82
CA GLN A 53 -3.92 16.03 7.20
C GLN A 53 -5.25 16.78 7.31
N ASP A 54 -5.30 18.04 6.89
CA ASP A 54 -6.49 18.88 6.98
C ASP A 54 -7.71 18.29 6.25
N PRO A 55 -7.62 17.91 4.96
CA PRO A 55 -8.78 17.34 4.27
C PRO A 55 -9.18 15.96 4.83
N VAL A 56 -8.24 15.12 5.29
CA VAL A 56 -8.56 13.83 5.94
C VAL A 56 -9.24 14.06 7.31
N LEU A 57 -8.78 15.04 8.10
CA LEU A 57 -9.43 15.40 9.35
C LEU A 57 -10.86 15.91 9.15
N LYS A 58 -11.13 16.65 8.06
CA LYS A 58 -12.51 17.02 7.72
C LYS A 58 -13.38 15.80 7.45
N VAL A 59 -12.86 14.80 6.74
CA VAL A 59 -13.56 13.53 6.50
C VAL A 59 -13.81 12.77 7.80
N ARG A 60 -12.79 12.59 8.65
CA ARG A 60 -12.89 11.88 9.94
C ARG A 60 -13.88 12.55 10.90
N ASN A 61 -14.03 13.86 10.83
CA ASN A 61 -14.98 14.64 11.62
C ASN A 61 -16.36 14.80 10.96
N ASN A 62 -16.65 14.07 9.87
CA ASN A 62 -17.90 14.18 9.10
C ASN A 62 -18.22 15.60 8.59
N LYS A 63 -17.18 16.41 8.34
CA LYS A 63 -17.27 17.78 7.80
C LYS A 63 -17.05 17.85 6.29
N ALA A 64 -16.66 16.74 5.65
CA ALA A 64 -16.46 16.63 4.21
C ALA A 64 -16.66 15.18 3.75
N ASP A 65 -17.00 15.00 2.48
CA ASP A 65 -17.04 13.67 1.83
C ASP A 65 -15.64 13.28 1.33
N LYS A 66 -15.24 12.03 1.57
CA LYS A 66 -14.02 11.43 1.04
C LYS A 66 -13.96 11.44 -0.50
N ALA A 67 -15.10 11.52 -1.18
CA ALA A 67 -15.20 11.63 -2.63
C ALA A 67 -14.40 12.82 -3.22
N SER A 68 -14.19 13.86 -2.42
CA SER A 68 -13.39 15.05 -2.78
C SER A 68 -11.87 14.85 -2.66
N LEU A 69 -11.43 13.75 -2.03
CA LEU A 69 -10.02 13.46 -1.81
C LEU A 69 -9.39 12.83 -3.05
N GLU A 70 -8.09 13.06 -3.17
CA GLU A 70 -7.24 12.34 -4.11
C GLU A 70 -7.19 10.85 -3.77
N CYS A 71 -6.87 10.05 -4.79
CA CYS A 71 -6.74 8.62 -4.63
C CYS A 71 -5.62 8.05 -5.50
N LEU A 72 -5.15 6.86 -5.14
CA LEU A 72 -3.98 6.21 -5.74
C LEU A 72 -4.26 4.75 -6.07
N THR A 73 -3.61 4.23 -7.12
CA THR A 73 -3.52 2.80 -7.42
C THR A 73 -2.23 2.22 -6.86
N LEU A 74 -2.20 1.88 -5.56
CA LEU A 74 -0.97 1.44 -4.89
C LEU A 74 -0.36 0.16 -5.49
N SER A 75 -1.14 -0.62 -6.23
CA SER A 75 -0.69 -1.83 -6.93
C SER A 75 0.09 -1.55 -8.22
N GLY A 76 0.12 -0.31 -8.73
CA GLY A 76 0.90 -0.01 -9.92
C GLY A 76 0.69 1.36 -10.56
N GLU A 77 1.49 1.60 -11.57
CA GLU A 77 1.43 2.76 -12.46
C GLU A 77 0.64 2.42 -13.72
N PHE A 78 -0.25 3.32 -14.12
CA PHE A 78 -1.21 3.14 -15.20
C PHE A 78 -1.20 4.35 -16.13
N SER A 79 -1.50 4.14 -17.42
CA SER A 79 -1.85 5.23 -18.34
C SER A 79 -3.34 5.59 -18.26
N LYS A 80 -4.17 4.63 -17.85
CA LYS A 80 -5.61 4.77 -17.56
C LYS A 80 -6.01 3.73 -16.52
N ARG A 81 -7.02 4.01 -15.69
CA ARG A 81 -7.51 3.11 -14.64
C ARG A 81 -8.30 1.93 -15.21
N ASN A 82 -7.60 0.97 -15.79
CA ASN A 82 -8.08 -0.36 -16.20
C ASN A 82 -6.87 -1.31 -16.27
N SER A 83 -7.11 -2.62 -16.20
CA SER A 83 -6.03 -3.61 -16.14
C SER A 83 -5.20 -3.67 -17.42
N GLN A 84 -5.78 -3.38 -18.59
CA GLN A 84 -5.08 -3.37 -19.89
C GLN A 84 -4.11 -2.19 -20.02
N SER A 85 -4.28 -1.16 -19.20
CA SER A 85 -3.48 0.08 -19.23
C SER A 85 -2.46 0.14 -18.09
N LEU A 86 -2.16 -1.00 -17.46
CA LEU A 86 -1.09 -1.14 -16.48
C LEU A 86 0.26 -0.95 -17.18
N ILE A 87 0.99 0.09 -16.81
CA ILE A 87 2.36 0.34 -17.31
C ILE A 87 3.33 -0.55 -16.54
N LYS A 88 3.22 -0.57 -15.21
CA LYS A 88 4.09 -1.37 -14.35
C LYS A 88 3.42 -1.64 -13.01
N HIS A 89 3.38 -2.91 -12.61
CA HIS A 89 2.95 -3.30 -11.27
C HIS A 89 3.99 -2.86 -10.22
N SER A 90 3.54 -2.40 -9.06
CA SER A 90 4.40 -1.91 -7.98
C SER A 90 5.15 -3.04 -7.25
N GLY A 91 4.66 -4.26 -7.37
CA GLY A 91 5.11 -5.42 -6.57
C GLY A 91 4.51 -5.40 -5.16
N LEU A 92 3.58 -4.48 -4.91
CA LEU A 92 2.84 -4.37 -3.67
C LEU A 92 1.34 -4.56 -3.94
N ILE A 93 0.62 -5.03 -2.94
CA ILE A 93 -0.84 -4.99 -2.88
C ILE A 93 -1.24 -4.25 -1.60
N CYS A 94 -2.30 -3.45 -1.68
CA CYS A 94 -2.88 -2.82 -0.51
C CYS A 94 -4.14 -3.56 -0.06
N ILE A 95 -4.11 -4.05 1.16
CA ILE A 95 -5.23 -4.69 1.85
C ILE A 95 -5.91 -3.64 2.73
N ASP A 96 -7.24 -3.57 2.65
CA ASP A 96 -8.06 -2.73 3.53
C ASP A 96 -8.77 -3.60 4.57
N ILE A 97 -8.65 -3.20 5.83
CA ILE A 97 -9.38 -3.78 6.96
C ILE A 97 -10.29 -2.68 7.52
N ASP A 98 -11.58 -2.76 7.18
CA ASP A 98 -12.59 -1.80 7.63
C ASP A 98 -13.05 -2.14 9.05
N VAL A 99 -13.22 -1.12 9.90
CA VAL A 99 -13.65 -1.29 11.30
C VAL A 99 -15.05 -1.88 11.41
N LYS A 100 -15.93 -1.68 10.43
CA LYS A 100 -17.30 -2.18 10.47
C LYS A 100 -17.36 -3.69 10.45
N ASP A 101 -16.48 -4.30 9.65
CA ASP A 101 -16.34 -5.76 9.57
C ASP A 101 -15.36 -6.29 10.63
N ASN A 102 -14.58 -5.40 11.26
CA ASN A 102 -13.50 -5.73 12.18
C ASN A 102 -13.48 -4.79 13.41
N PRO A 103 -14.41 -4.91 14.36
CA PRO A 103 -14.49 -4.01 15.51
C PRO A 103 -13.19 -3.94 16.33
N GLU A 104 -12.43 -5.03 16.42
CA GLU A 104 -11.14 -5.07 17.12
C GLU A 104 -9.90 -4.70 16.29
N VAL A 105 -10.04 -4.21 15.05
CA VAL A 105 -8.90 -3.99 14.12
C VAL A 105 -7.75 -3.19 14.72
N GLN A 106 -8.06 -2.17 15.52
CA GLN A 106 -7.04 -1.32 16.15
C GLN A 106 -6.18 -2.10 17.15
N SER A 107 -6.76 -3.07 17.88
CA SER A 107 -5.99 -3.94 18.79
C SER A 107 -4.99 -4.84 18.05
N LYS A 108 -5.20 -5.09 16.76
CA LYS A 108 -4.33 -5.90 15.91
C LYS A 108 -3.21 -5.10 15.25
N ARG A 109 -3.21 -3.77 15.34
CA ARG A 109 -2.24 -2.89 14.65
C ARG A 109 -0.80 -3.30 14.91
N GLN A 110 -0.41 -3.48 16.18
CA GLN A 110 0.96 -3.86 16.53
C GLN A 110 1.34 -5.24 15.97
N ALA A 111 0.46 -6.23 16.09
CA ALA A 111 0.70 -7.57 15.56
C ALA A 111 0.82 -7.59 14.03
N LEU A 112 0.15 -6.68 13.33
CA LEU A 112 0.28 -6.48 11.89
C LEU A 112 1.59 -5.75 11.52
N MET A 113 2.04 -4.80 12.34
CA MET A 113 3.34 -4.14 12.16
C MET A 113 4.51 -5.12 12.33
N ASP A 114 4.38 -6.04 13.29
CA ASP A 114 5.39 -7.06 13.59
C ASP A 114 5.36 -8.25 12.62
N ASP A 115 4.38 -8.31 11.70
CA ASP A 115 4.28 -9.37 10.71
C ASP A 115 5.41 -9.29 9.68
N LYS A 116 6.05 -10.44 9.43
CA LYS A 116 7.20 -10.53 8.53
C LYS A 116 6.90 -10.19 7.07
N TYR A 117 5.63 -10.21 6.61
CA TYR A 117 5.24 -9.87 5.24
C TYR A 117 4.77 -8.41 5.10
N THR A 118 4.47 -7.73 6.21
CA THR A 118 4.02 -6.35 6.22
C THR A 118 5.12 -5.41 5.77
N TYR A 119 4.84 -4.63 4.72
CA TYR A 119 5.71 -3.52 4.30
C TYR A 119 5.33 -2.22 5.00
N SER A 120 4.04 -1.93 5.15
CA SER A 120 3.57 -0.72 5.82
C SER A 120 2.16 -0.92 6.38
N VAL A 121 1.87 -0.26 7.50
CA VAL A 121 0.53 -0.19 8.12
C VAL A 121 0.23 1.27 8.44
N PHE A 122 -0.96 1.73 8.06
CA PHE A 122 -1.44 3.05 8.45
C PHE A 122 -2.97 3.08 8.61
N THR A 123 -3.42 4.01 9.44
CA THR A 123 -4.84 4.30 9.66
C THR A 123 -5.48 4.75 8.35
N SER A 124 -6.61 4.14 7.99
CA SER A 124 -7.32 4.46 6.75
C SER A 124 -7.93 5.87 6.78
N THR A 125 -8.39 6.34 5.62
CA THR A 125 -8.99 7.69 5.46
C THR A 125 -10.12 7.95 6.46
N GLY A 126 -10.93 6.91 6.76
CA GLY A 126 -12.04 7.00 7.72
C GLY A 126 -11.63 7.11 9.18
N GLY A 127 -10.36 6.85 9.52
CA GLY A 127 -9.81 7.03 10.88
C GLY A 127 -9.89 5.82 11.80
N TYR A 128 -10.62 4.77 11.42
CA TYR A 128 -10.88 3.62 12.31
C TYR A 128 -10.40 2.28 11.74
N GLY A 129 -10.25 2.17 10.42
CA GLY A 129 -9.71 0.97 9.77
C GLY A 129 -8.19 1.07 9.55
N LEU A 130 -7.60 -0.01 9.03
CA LEU A 130 -6.18 -0.08 8.67
C LEU A 130 -6.01 -0.39 7.18
N ALA A 131 -5.03 0.28 6.58
CA ALA A 131 -4.50 -0.04 5.26
C ALA A 131 -3.13 -0.69 5.43
N ILE A 132 -2.92 -1.82 4.76
CA ILE A 132 -1.70 -2.62 4.90
C ILE A 132 -1.11 -2.88 3.52
N LEU A 133 0.18 -2.61 3.35
CA LEU A 133 0.91 -2.96 2.14
C LEU A 133 1.69 -4.25 2.35
N PHE A 134 1.51 -5.20 1.43
CA PHE A 134 2.27 -6.45 1.38
C PHE A 134 3.05 -6.55 0.08
N ARG A 135 4.26 -7.12 0.16
CA ARG A 135 5.04 -7.44 -1.04
C ARG A 135 4.55 -8.74 -1.66
N ILE A 136 4.25 -8.70 -2.95
CA ILE A 136 3.71 -9.84 -3.71
C ILE A 136 4.46 -10.05 -5.02
N ASP A 137 4.22 -11.20 -5.64
CA ASP A 137 4.59 -11.44 -7.02
C ASP A 137 3.62 -10.68 -7.96
N PRO A 138 4.10 -9.73 -8.78
CA PRO A 138 3.27 -8.98 -9.73
C PRO A 138 2.41 -9.84 -10.66
N GLU A 139 2.91 -11.00 -11.06
CA GLU A 139 2.21 -11.88 -12.01
C GLU A 139 1.09 -12.68 -11.35
N ARG A 140 1.04 -12.66 -10.01
CA ARG A 140 0.12 -13.44 -9.19
C ARG A 140 -0.72 -12.58 -8.26
N HIS A 141 -1.04 -11.35 -8.66
CA HIS A 141 -1.80 -10.39 -7.86
C HIS A 141 -3.06 -10.98 -7.22
N LEU A 142 -3.91 -11.62 -8.03
CA LEU A 142 -5.18 -12.19 -7.55
C LEU A 142 -4.97 -13.41 -6.64
N ASP A 143 -4.02 -14.29 -6.97
CA ASP A 143 -3.67 -15.43 -6.11
C ASP A 143 -3.13 -14.94 -4.75
N ALA A 144 -2.27 -13.93 -4.76
CA ALA A 144 -1.73 -13.31 -3.57
C ALA A 144 -2.82 -12.65 -2.73
N PHE A 145 -3.79 -11.98 -3.34
CA PHE A 145 -4.95 -11.44 -2.63
C PHE A 145 -5.71 -12.52 -1.85
N PHE A 146 -6.03 -13.65 -2.50
CA PHE A 146 -6.76 -14.73 -1.84
C PHE A 146 -5.94 -15.41 -0.74
N GLY A 147 -4.64 -15.61 -0.99
CA GLY A 147 -3.71 -16.13 0.00
C GLY A 147 -3.58 -15.21 1.23
N LEU A 148 -3.41 -13.90 1.01
CA LEU A 148 -3.37 -12.90 2.08
C LEU A 148 -4.70 -12.82 2.84
N SER A 149 -5.83 -12.89 2.13
CA SER A 149 -7.16 -12.89 2.77
C SER A 149 -7.31 -14.07 3.73
N LYS A 150 -6.92 -15.27 3.30
CA LYS A 150 -6.92 -16.46 4.18
C LYS A 150 -5.91 -16.31 5.32
N TYR A 151 -4.68 -15.89 5.02
CA TYR A 151 -3.63 -15.70 6.03
C TYR A 151 -4.06 -14.73 7.12
N ILE A 152 -4.67 -13.61 6.74
CA ILE A 152 -5.12 -12.57 7.66
C ILE A 152 -6.31 -13.06 8.51
N ALA A 153 -7.26 -13.77 7.90
CA ALA A 153 -8.38 -14.36 8.62
C ALA A 153 -7.93 -15.43 9.62
N ASP A 154 -7.02 -16.33 9.23
CA ASP A 154 -6.56 -17.42 10.09
C ASP A 154 -5.65 -16.91 11.22
N THR A 155 -4.79 -15.92 10.95
CA THR A 155 -3.74 -15.45 11.88
C THR A 155 -4.23 -14.34 12.81
N TYR A 156 -5.03 -13.40 12.28
CA TYR A 156 -5.45 -12.21 13.00
C TYR A 156 -6.95 -12.17 13.30
N HIS A 157 -7.72 -13.11 12.72
CA HIS A 157 -9.19 -13.13 12.79
C HIS A 157 -9.83 -11.86 12.22
N LEU A 158 -9.22 -11.35 11.14
CA LEU A 158 -9.69 -10.15 10.44
C LEU A 158 -10.24 -10.49 9.05
N VAL A 159 -11.29 -9.79 8.65
CA VAL A 159 -11.94 -9.85 7.34
C VAL A 159 -11.37 -8.76 6.44
N VAL A 160 -10.94 -9.16 5.23
CA VAL A 160 -10.40 -8.28 4.19
C VAL A 160 -11.50 -7.77 3.26
N ASP A 161 -11.48 -6.48 2.89
CA ASP A 161 -12.32 -5.94 1.80
C ASP A 161 -12.02 -6.66 0.47
N GLN A 162 -13.00 -7.44 0.00
CA GLN A 162 -12.93 -8.25 -1.21
C GLN A 162 -12.71 -7.43 -2.50
N SER A 163 -12.93 -6.13 -2.45
CA SER A 163 -12.66 -5.22 -3.57
C SER A 163 -11.17 -5.00 -3.79
N CYS A 164 -10.32 -5.27 -2.80
CA CYS A 164 -8.86 -5.07 -2.88
C CYS A 164 -8.14 -6.08 -3.80
N LYS A 165 -8.87 -7.05 -4.36
CA LYS A 165 -8.35 -8.03 -5.33
C LYS A 165 -8.06 -7.46 -6.72
N ASP A 166 -8.63 -6.29 -7.03
CA ASP A 166 -8.48 -5.62 -8.32
C ASP A 166 -7.17 -4.82 -8.35
N VAL A 167 -6.30 -5.10 -9.32
CA VAL A 167 -5.04 -4.38 -9.52
C VAL A 167 -5.25 -2.86 -9.74
N THR A 168 -6.44 -2.47 -10.20
CA THR A 168 -6.81 -1.07 -10.44
C THR A 168 -7.45 -0.39 -9.21
N ARG A 169 -7.52 -1.08 -8.06
CA ARG A 169 -8.20 -0.60 -6.87
C ARG A 169 -7.63 0.74 -6.43
N LEU A 170 -8.51 1.74 -6.40
CA LEU A 170 -8.21 3.04 -5.82
C LEU A 170 -8.28 2.99 -4.31
N ARG A 171 -7.37 3.73 -3.69
CA ARG A 171 -7.42 4.08 -2.27
C ARG A 171 -7.34 5.59 -2.13
N TYR A 172 -8.23 6.17 -1.34
CA TYR A 172 -8.14 7.58 -0.96
C TYR A 172 -6.88 7.84 -0.15
N VAL A 173 -6.32 9.03 -0.29
CA VAL A 173 -5.24 9.50 0.58
C VAL A 173 -5.63 9.43 2.06
N SER A 174 -4.63 9.30 2.92
CA SER A 174 -4.82 9.24 4.37
C SER A 174 -3.82 10.15 5.08
N TRP A 175 -3.96 10.22 6.39
CA TRP A 175 -3.03 10.85 7.31
C TRP A 175 -2.87 9.98 8.54
N ASP A 176 -1.63 9.61 8.84
CA ASP A 176 -1.28 8.82 10.02
C ASP A 176 0.16 9.13 10.44
N PRO A 177 0.38 9.98 11.46
CA PRO A 177 1.73 10.29 11.94
C PRO A 177 2.44 9.06 12.52
N ASP A 178 1.68 8.04 12.94
CA ASP A 178 2.20 6.80 13.50
C ASP A 178 2.38 5.70 12.44
N LEU A 179 2.34 6.05 11.15
CA LEU A 179 2.50 5.12 10.03
C LEU A 179 3.77 4.29 10.20
N TYR A 180 3.59 2.97 10.21
CA TYR A 180 4.67 1.99 10.16
C TYR A 180 5.10 1.74 8.72
N LYS A 181 6.40 1.72 8.48
CA LYS A 181 7.03 1.24 7.24
C LYS A 181 8.26 0.42 7.63
N ALA A 182 8.38 -0.78 7.08
CA ALA A 182 9.54 -1.64 7.32
C ALA A 182 10.82 -1.03 6.74
N ASP A 183 11.94 -1.14 7.46
CA ASP A 183 13.25 -0.62 7.02
C ASP A 183 13.81 -1.33 5.78
N LYS A 184 13.39 -2.57 5.57
CA LYS A 184 13.78 -3.41 4.44
C LYS A 184 12.53 -3.95 3.76
N LEU A 185 12.64 -4.22 2.45
CA LEU A 185 11.57 -4.90 1.73
C LEU A 185 11.30 -6.27 2.36
N PRO A 186 10.05 -6.57 2.75
CA PRO A 186 9.68 -7.89 3.25
C PRO A 186 9.93 -9.00 2.21
N PRO A 187 9.98 -10.28 2.63
CA PRO A 187 9.85 -11.40 1.71
C PRO A 187 8.56 -11.28 0.87
N ILE A 188 8.63 -11.75 -0.36
CA ILE A 188 7.45 -11.87 -1.22
C ILE A 188 6.49 -12.88 -0.59
N PHE A 189 5.24 -12.50 -0.39
CA PHE A 189 4.18 -13.41 0.05
C PHE A 189 3.87 -14.42 -1.06
N LYS A 190 3.96 -15.71 -0.74
CA LYS A 190 3.81 -16.83 -1.70
C LYS A 190 2.89 -17.96 -1.24
N HIS A 191 2.11 -17.74 -0.18
CA HIS A 191 1.13 -18.72 0.31
C HIS A 191 -0.16 -18.60 -0.48
N TYR A 192 -0.23 -19.31 -1.61
CA TYR A 192 -1.38 -19.26 -2.51
C TYR A 192 -2.37 -20.39 -2.19
N LEU A 193 -3.66 -20.14 -2.42
CA LEU A 193 -4.68 -21.17 -2.30
C LEU A 193 -4.54 -22.19 -3.44
N GLU A 194 -4.78 -23.46 -3.12
CA GLU A 194 -4.88 -24.49 -4.15
C GLU A 194 -6.08 -24.20 -5.07
N LYS A 195 -5.85 -24.28 -6.39
CA LYS A 195 -6.95 -24.21 -7.34
C LYS A 195 -7.75 -25.51 -7.25
N PRO A 196 -9.09 -25.46 -7.32
CA PRO A 196 -9.89 -26.68 -7.45
C PRO A 196 -9.36 -27.50 -8.62
N LYS A 197 -9.06 -28.78 -8.37
CA LYS A 197 -8.76 -29.73 -9.44
C LYS A 197 -10.11 -30.09 -10.07
N PHE A 198 -10.34 -29.63 -11.30
CA PHE A 198 -11.47 -30.04 -12.14
C PHE A 198 -11.08 -31.25 -12.97
#